data_AF-A0A7X1P2C9-F1
#
_entry.id   AF-A0A7X1P2C9-F1
#
_cell.length_a   1.000
_cell.length_b   1.000
_cell.length_c   1.000
_cell.angle_alpha   90.00
_cell.angle_beta   90.00
_cell.angle_gamma   90.00
#
_symmetry.space_group_name_H-M   'P 1'
#
loop_
_entity.id
_entity.type
_entity.pdbx_description
1 polymer ?
#
loop_
_entity_poly.entity_id
_entity_poly.type
_entity_poly.pdbx_seq_one_letter_code
_entity_poly.pdbx_strand_id
1 'polypeptide(L)' 'MRSERKGMMAGQMASLEQVIGQFRRMLPEESATARAIDRQEPWERIALNAVDDGYIEFANELGSFIEVCLRRNT' A
#
# COMPACT_ATOMS: atom_id res chain seq x y z
N MET A 1 8.51 3.78 -25.76
CA MET A 1 7.97 4.82 -24.86
C MET A 1 6.67 4.48 -24.13
N ARG A 2 5.52 4.12 -24.74
CA ARG A 2 4.30 3.70 -23.98
C ARG A 2 4.45 2.33 -23.28
N SER A 3 5.15 1.38 -23.91
CA SER A 3 5.28 0.01 -23.39
C SER A 3 6.18 -0.12 -22.16
N GLU A 4 7.17 0.77 -22.02
CA GLU A 4 8.13 0.75 -20.90
C GLU A 4 7.54 1.30 -19.59
N ARG A 5 6.65 2.30 -19.69
CA ARG A 5 5.97 2.89 -18.52
C ARG A 5 5.05 1.89 -17.83
N LYS A 6 4.38 1.02 -18.60
CA LYS A 6 3.52 -0.04 -18.07
C LYS A 6 4.32 -1.09 -17.28
N GLY A 7 5.51 -1.45 -17.77
CA GLY A 7 6.41 -2.38 -17.07
C GLY A 7 6.97 -1.79 -15.76
N MET A 8 7.31 -0.50 -15.76
CA MET A 8 7.80 0.20 -14.56
C MET A 8 6.72 0.27 -13.46
N MET A 9 5.48 0.60 -13.84
CA MET A 9 4.33 0.61 -12.92
C MET A 9 4.09 -0.77 -12.29
N ALA A 10 4.09 -1.83 -13.11
CA ALA A 10 3.87 -3.19 -12.62
C ALA A 10 4.97 -3.63 -11.62
N GLY A 11 6.23 -3.25 -11.87
CA GLY A 11 7.33 -3.50 -10.93
C GLY A 11 7.19 -2.72 -9.62
N GLN A 12 6.74 -1.46 -9.67
CA GLN A 12 6.48 -0.65 -8.48
C GLN A 12 5.32 -1.21 -7.64
N MET A 13 4.25 -1.69 -8.30
CA MET A 13 3.12 -2.32 -7.62
C MET A 13 3.53 -3.64 -6.94
N ALA A 14 4.33 -4.47 -7.61
CA ALA A 14 4.84 -5.71 -7.01
C ALA A 14 5.74 -5.44 -5.79
N SER A 15 6.58 -4.40 -5.85
CA SER A 15 7.38 -3.96 -4.71
C SER A 15 6.50 -3.52 -3.53
N LEU A 16 5.36 -2.88 -3.81
CA LEU A 16 4.45 -2.41 -2.76
C LEU A 16 3.70 -3.57 -2.08
N GLU A 17 3.24 -4.55 -2.85
CA GLU A 17 2.62 -5.76 -2.30
C GLU A 17 3.59 -6.50 -1.37
N GLN A 18 4.89 -6.53 -1.69
CA GLN A 18 5.91 -7.11 -0.81
C GLN A 18 6.07 -6.34 0.50
N VAL A 19 6.06 -5.00 0.46
CA VAL A 19 6.13 -4.15 1.67
C VAL A 19 4.90 -4.37 2.53
N ILE A 20 3.70 -4.36 1.93
CA ILE A 20 2.43 -4.60 2.64
C ILE A 20 2.43 -6.00 3.27
N GLY A 21 2.89 -7.03 2.55
CA GLY A 21 2.97 -8.40 3.06
C GLY A 21 4.01 -8.56 4.18
N GLN A 22 5.12 -7.82 4.15
CA GLN A 22 6.06 -7.76 5.27
C GLN A 22 5.43 -7.08 6.49
N PHE A 23 4.76 -5.94 6.26
CA PHE A 23 4.08 -5.20 7.31
C PHE A 23 3.01 -6.05 8.00
N ARG A 24 2.19 -6.77 7.23
CA ARG A 24 1.17 -7.68 7.75
C ARG A 24 1.71 -8.71 8.73
N ARG A 25 2.91 -9.25 8.50
CA ARG A 25 3.54 -10.24 9.39
C ARG A 25 3.97 -9.66 10.74
N MET A 26 4.07 -8.34 10.86
CA MET A 26 4.44 -7.64 12.09
C MET A 26 3.22 -7.13 12.87
N LEU A 27 2.03 -7.15 12.24
CA LEU A 27 0.81 -6.63 12.83
C LEU A 27 0.14 -7.64 13.78
N PRO A 28 -0.46 -7.17 14.88
CA PRO A 28 -1.41 -7.96 15.65
C PRO A 28 -2.58 -8.40 14.75
N GLU A 29 -3.00 -9.67 14.86
CA GLU A 29 -4.10 -10.22 14.04
C GLU A 29 -5.43 -9.46 14.23
N GLU A 30 -5.60 -8.82 15.38
CA GLU A 30 -6.83 -8.11 15.73
C GLU A 30 -6.87 -6.67 15.20
N SER A 31 -5.74 -6.13 14.72
CA SER A 31 -5.66 -4.77 14.19
C SER A 31 -6.54 -4.59 12.94
N ALA A 32 -7.13 -3.41 12.78
CA ALA A 32 -7.95 -3.11 11.61
C ALA A 32 -7.10 -3.17 10.33
N THR A 33 -5.85 -2.75 10.42
CA THR A 33 -4.87 -2.79 9.33
C THR A 33 -4.56 -4.21 8.89
N ALA A 34 -4.35 -5.15 9.83
CA ALA A 34 -4.11 -6.55 9.48
C ALA A 34 -5.29 -7.14 8.69
N ARG A 35 -6.52 -6.90 9.18
CA ARG A 35 -7.75 -7.37 8.52
C ARG A 35 -7.94 -6.75 7.14
N ALA A 36 -7.63 -5.46 6.99
CA ALA A 36 -7.72 -4.77 5.70
C ALA A 36 -6.74 -5.36 4.68
N ILE A 37 -5.52 -5.68 5.10
CA ILE A 37 -4.54 -6.36 4.24
C ILE A 37 -5.00 -7.78 3.89
N ASP A 38 -5.48 -8.56 4.85
CA ASP A 38 -5.93 -9.94 4.62
C ASP A 38 -7.13 -10.02 3.67
N ARG A 39 -7.99 -9.01 3.72
CA ARG A 39 -9.15 -8.87 2.82
C ARG A 39 -8.80 -8.25 1.47
N GLN A 40 -7.52 -7.90 1.25
CA GLN A 40 -7.05 -7.23 0.04
C GLN A 40 -7.85 -5.95 -0.24
N GLU A 41 -8.14 -5.17 0.82
CA GLU A 41 -8.81 -3.88 0.66
C GLU A 41 -7.94 -2.90 -0.14
N PRO A 42 -8.53 -1.86 -0.75
CA PRO A 42 -7.78 -0.83 -1.45
C PRO A 42 -6.67 -0.23 -0.58
N TRP A 43 -5.55 0.12 -1.19
CA TRP A 43 -4.37 0.63 -0.46
C TRP A 43 -4.69 1.90 0.32
N GLU A 44 -5.58 2.76 -0.17
CA GLU A 44 -6.07 3.94 0.54
C GLU A 44 -6.80 3.56 1.83
N ARG A 45 -7.55 2.45 1.80
CA ARG A 45 -8.27 1.94 2.96
C ARG A 45 -7.32 1.29 3.95
N ILE A 46 -6.31 0.56 3.46
CA ILE A 46 -5.21 0.05 4.29
C ILE A 46 -4.46 1.21 4.98
N ALA A 47 -4.14 2.28 4.24
CA ALA A 47 -3.47 3.46 4.79
C ALA A 47 -4.33 4.16 5.85
N LEU A 48 -5.65 4.25 5.65
CA LEU A 48 -6.54 4.84 6.64
C LEU A 48 -6.60 4.00 7.93
N ASN A 49 -6.79 2.68 7.82
CA ASN A 49 -6.76 1.81 9.00
C ASN A 49 -5.40 1.86 9.70
N ALA A 50 -4.30 2.01 8.95
CA ALA A 50 -2.97 2.19 9.53
C ALA A 50 -2.86 3.49 10.33
N VAL A 51 -3.49 4.58 9.89
CA VAL A 51 -3.58 5.80 10.70
C VAL A 51 -4.37 5.56 11.99
N ASP A 52 -5.53 4.92 11.88
CA ASP A 52 -6.41 4.65 13.02
C ASP A 52 -5.76 3.73 14.07
N ASP A 53 -4.97 2.74 13.62
CA ASP A 53 -4.20 1.84 14.49
C ASP A 53 -2.88 2.45 14.98
N GLY A 54 -2.52 3.67 14.55
CA GLY A 54 -1.32 4.41 15.00
C GLY A 54 -0.04 4.15 14.20
N TYR A 55 -0.11 3.44 13.08
CA TYR A 55 1.00 3.16 12.16
C TYR A 55 1.23 4.30 11.15
N ILE A 56 1.45 5.51 11.68
CA ILE A 56 1.49 6.76 10.90
C ILE A 56 2.61 6.75 9.84
N GLU A 57 3.79 6.24 10.17
CA GLU A 57 4.92 6.18 9.23
C GLU A 57 4.59 5.28 8.03
N PHE A 58 4.07 4.07 8.29
CA PHE A 58 3.63 3.16 7.24
C PHE A 58 2.51 3.76 6.38
N ALA A 59 1.53 4.43 6.99
CA ALA A 59 0.45 5.09 6.27
C ALA A 59 0.98 6.20 5.33
N ASN A 60 1.96 6.98 5.78
CA ASN A 60 2.58 8.04 4.99
C ASN A 60 3.40 7.47 3.81
N GLU A 61 4.17 6.41 4.05
CA GLU A 61 4.92 5.72 2.99
C GLU A 61 3.95 5.16 1.94
N LEU A 62 2.93 4.43 2.37
CA LEU A 62 1.91 3.85 1.49
C LEU A 62 1.19 4.94 0.69
N GLY A 63 0.77 6.03 1.33
CA GLY A 63 0.14 7.18 0.68
C GLY A 63 1.02 7.83 -0.38
N SER A 64 2.31 7.99 -0.10
CA SER A 64 3.28 8.55 -1.05
C SER A 64 3.43 7.66 -2.29
N PHE A 65 3.46 6.34 -2.11
CA PHE A 65 3.49 5.39 -3.23
C PHE A 65 2.20 5.43 -4.07
N ILE A 66 1.04 5.46 -3.42
CA ILE A 66 -0.26 5.63 -4.09
C ILE A 66 -0.25 6.91 -4.94
N GLU A 67 0.24 8.03 -4.39
CA GLU A 67 0.32 9.29 -5.13
C GLU A 67 1.25 9.21 -6.35
N VAL A 68 2.45 8.67 -6.19
CA VAL A 68 3.43 8.54 -7.27
C VAL A 68 2.92 7.63 -8.41
N CYS A 69 2.20 6.58 -8.06
CA CYS A 69 1.65 5.61 -9.01
C CYS A 69 0.33 6.09 -9.64
N LEU A 70 -0.62 6.63 -8.87
CA LEU A 70 -1.97 6.94 -9.35
C LEU A 70 -2.13 8.38 -9.85
N ARG A 71 -1.38 9.35 -9.32
CA ARG A 71 -1.58 10.78 -9.64
C ARG A 71 -0.95 11.24 -10.97
N ARG A 72 -0.43 10.31 -11.78
CA ARG A 72 0.12 10.58 -13.13
C ARG A 72 -0.88 10.29 -14.27
N ASN A 73 -2.17 10.15 -13.98
CA ASN A 73 -3.19 9.80 -14.98
C ASN A 73 -4.26 10.88 -15.22
N THR A 74 -3.98 12.15 -14.88
CA THR A 74 -4.80 13.33 -15.26
C THR A 74 -4.04 14.26 -16.18
#